data_AF-A0AAI9K2K1-F1
#
_entry.id   AF-A0AAI9K2K1-F1
#
_cell.length_a   1.000
_cell.length_b   1.000
_cell.length_c   1.000
_cell.angle_alpha   90.00
_cell.angle_beta   90.00
_cell.angle_gamma   90.00
#
_symmetry.space_group_name_H-M   'P 1'
#
loop_
_entity.id
_entity.type
_entity.pdbx_description
1 polymer ?
#
loop_
_entity_poly.entity_id
_entity_poly.type
_entity_poly.pdbx_seq_one_letter_code
_entity_poly.pdbx_strand_id
1 'polypeptide(L)'
;MDKVVLIHRMKRGYEMNDTDKKVNKKSNLKIYIIFAIMILVSLLGGFLAGRLAAVNKDTLDGINWDNIWRIVADTLPIAYGVLMLAVFVVSFVMYGKIKRTISGWDGENEDVIVDIESRITTASYLPCVIVFVGLVLFPVCIYAVDRTYSDGRGTFLTVLSELVFLISMALYCVVEKLVIDEEKKLNPEKSGNIFDMHFRRDWENTSDEAELIMIAKSSKKGFMTGIKAGFVMWILTFMSMFAFDTGVMPIVAVGLVLIVMYVAYCREFVRLQK
;
A
#
# COMPACT_ATOMS: atom_id res chain seq x y z
N MET A 1 4.48 -52.75 -4.13
CA MET A 1 3.29 -52.04 -4.63
C MET A 1 3.72 -51.25 -5.87
N ASP A 2 3.43 -51.77 -7.06
CA ASP A 2 4.08 -51.34 -8.31
C ASP A 2 3.77 -49.90 -8.70
N LYS A 3 4.80 -49.18 -9.17
CA LYS A 3 4.69 -47.81 -9.72
C LYS A 3 3.60 -47.69 -10.80
N VAL A 4 3.33 -48.76 -11.54
CA VAL A 4 2.27 -48.82 -12.54
C VAL A 4 0.88 -48.75 -11.90
N VAL A 5 0.66 -49.42 -10.77
CA VAL A 5 -0.63 -49.39 -10.03
C VAL A 5 -0.86 -48.02 -9.40
N LEU A 6 0.20 -47.33 -8.97
CA LEU A 6 0.14 -45.99 -8.39
C LEU A 6 -0.19 -44.92 -9.46
N ILE A 7 0.42 -45.01 -10.64
CA ILE A 7 0.08 -44.14 -11.79
C ILE A 7 -1.33 -44.42 -12.31
N HIS A 8 -1.77 -45.69 -12.32
CA HIS A 8 -3.12 -46.05 -12.76
C HIS A 8 -4.21 -45.66 -11.74
N ARG A 9 -3.90 -45.63 -10.44
CA ARG A 9 -4.78 -45.04 -9.40
C ARG A 9 -4.81 -43.52 -9.47
N MET A 10 -3.68 -42.85 -9.72
CA MET A 10 -3.65 -41.39 -9.91
C MET A 10 -4.41 -40.95 -11.16
N LYS A 11 -4.32 -41.68 -12.28
CA LYS A 11 -5.12 -41.38 -13.48
C LYS A 11 -6.62 -41.59 -13.26
N ARG A 12 -7.04 -42.66 -12.60
CA ARG A 12 -8.47 -42.91 -12.29
C ARG A 12 -9.06 -41.93 -11.28
N GLY A 13 -8.25 -41.37 -10.37
CA GLY A 13 -8.69 -40.33 -9.44
C GLY A 13 -8.78 -38.92 -10.06
N TYR A 14 -8.26 -38.73 -11.28
CA TYR A 14 -8.17 -37.43 -11.97
C TYR A 14 -8.97 -37.39 -13.28
N GLU A 15 -9.77 -38.41 -13.59
CA GLU A 15 -10.76 -38.33 -14.66
C GLU A 15 -11.93 -37.47 -14.17
N MET A 16 -11.79 -36.16 -14.32
CA MET A 16 -12.90 -35.23 -14.10
C MET A 16 -14.10 -35.68 -14.95
N ASN A 17 -15.23 -35.88 -14.28
CA ASN A 17 -16.49 -36.21 -14.94
C ASN A 17 -16.88 -35.07 -15.90
N ASP A 18 -17.64 -35.37 -16.96
CA ASP A 18 -17.98 -34.38 -18.00
C ASP A 18 -18.72 -33.15 -17.43
N THR A 19 -19.41 -33.32 -16.30
CA THR A 19 -20.03 -32.23 -15.53
C THR A 19 -18.98 -31.29 -14.94
N ASP A 20 -17.90 -31.82 -14.33
CA ASP A 20 -16.81 -31.03 -13.74
C ASP A 20 -15.96 -30.35 -14.82
N LYS A 21 -15.73 -31.02 -15.96
CA LYS A 21 -15.07 -30.41 -17.12
C LYS A 21 -15.88 -29.23 -17.68
N LYS A 22 -17.20 -29.36 -17.77
CA LYS A 22 -18.09 -28.27 -18.22
C LYS A 22 -18.12 -27.11 -17.23
N VAL A 23 -18.15 -27.38 -15.91
CA VAL A 23 -18.11 -26.34 -14.86
C VAL A 23 -16.76 -25.60 -14.87
N ASN A 24 -15.65 -26.32 -14.94
CA ASN A 24 -14.30 -25.74 -15.00
C ASN A 24 -14.10 -24.91 -16.30
N LYS A 25 -14.53 -25.42 -17.46
CA LYS A 25 -14.50 -24.66 -18.72
C LYS A 25 -15.33 -23.37 -18.66
N LYS A 26 -16.51 -23.41 -18.01
CA LYS A 26 -17.37 -22.23 -17.81
C LYS A 26 -16.77 -21.24 -16.82
N SER A 27 -16.07 -21.70 -15.78
CA SER A 27 -15.33 -20.85 -14.82
C SER A 27 -14.14 -20.15 -15.48
N ASN A 28 -13.32 -20.90 -16.24
CA ASN A 28 -12.20 -20.32 -16.98
C ASN A 28 -12.67 -19.33 -18.03
N LEU A 29 -13.76 -19.63 -18.76
CA LEU A 29 -14.36 -18.69 -19.71
C LEU A 29 -14.80 -17.39 -19.02
N LYS A 30 -15.39 -17.46 -17.82
CA LYS A 30 -15.73 -16.26 -17.03
C LYS A 30 -14.48 -15.45 -16.66
N ILE A 31 -13.38 -16.09 -16.24
CA ILE A 31 -12.12 -15.41 -15.92
C ILE A 31 -11.57 -14.69 -17.17
N TYR A 32 -11.53 -15.36 -18.32
CA TYR A 32 -11.09 -14.75 -19.57
C TYR A 32 -12.01 -13.61 -20.02
N ILE A 33 -13.32 -13.74 -19.83
CA ILE A 33 -14.28 -12.67 -20.14
C ILE A 33 -14.05 -11.46 -19.21
N ILE A 34 -13.88 -11.66 -17.90
CA ILE A 34 -13.59 -10.58 -16.96
C ILE A 34 -12.27 -9.89 -17.34
N PHE A 35 -11.23 -10.66 -17.67
CA PHE A 35 -9.95 -10.12 -18.11
C PHE A 35 -10.07 -9.33 -19.42
N ALA A 36 -10.80 -9.85 -20.41
CA ALA A 36 -11.06 -9.16 -21.67
C ALA A 36 -11.88 -7.88 -21.47
N ILE A 37 -12.87 -7.90 -20.58
CA ILE A 37 -13.64 -6.71 -20.20
C ILE A 37 -12.72 -5.68 -19.53
N MET A 38 -11.84 -6.07 -18.61
CA MET A 38 -10.88 -5.15 -17.99
C MET A 38 -9.96 -4.50 -19.02
N ILE A 39 -9.45 -5.26 -19.99
CA ILE A 39 -8.65 -4.73 -21.10
C ILE A 39 -9.46 -3.77 -21.96
N LEU A 40 -10.69 -4.13 -22.33
CA LEU A 40 -11.55 -3.28 -23.15
C LEU A 40 -11.94 -1.99 -22.43
N VAL A 41 -12.26 -2.07 -21.13
CA VAL A 41 -12.61 -0.90 -20.31
C VAL A 41 -11.41 0.02 -20.14
N SER A 42 -10.19 -0.52 -19.94
CA SER A 42 -9.00 0.32 -19.82
C SER A 42 -8.61 0.98 -21.15
N LEU A 43 -8.68 0.24 -22.27
CA LEU A 43 -8.44 0.76 -23.61
C LEU A 43 -9.47 1.82 -24.02
N LEU A 44 -10.76 1.50 -23.93
CA LEU A 44 -11.84 2.42 -24.30
C LEU A 44 -11.89 3.59 -23.33
N GLY A 45 -11.71 3.35 -22.03
CA GLY A 45 -11.66 4.40 -21.01
C GLY A 45 -10.53 5.40 -21.27
N GLY A 46 -9.31 4.90 -21.51
CA GLY A 46 -8.16 5.75 -21.84
C GLY A 46 -8.35 6.50 -23.16
N PHE A 47 -8.82 5.81 -24.21
CA PHE A 47 -9.07 6.40 -25.52
C PHE A 47 -10.16 7.48 -25.48
N LEU A 48 -11.31 7.19 -24.85
CA LEU A 48 -12.42 8.14 -24.74
C LEU A 48 -12.06 9.32 -23.84
N ALA A 49 -11.40 9.10 -22.69
CA ALA A 49 -10.94 10.18 -21.83
C ALA A 49 -9.94 11.09 -22.56
N GLY A 50 -8.97 10.51 -23.26
CA GLY A 50 -8.00 11.26 -24.06
C GLY A 50 -8.66 12.05 -25.20
N ARG A 51 -9.61 11.44 -25.93
CA ARG A 51 -10.32 12.09 -27.03
C ARG A 51 -11.27 13.17 -26.53
N LEU A 52 -11.92 12.96 -25.38
CA LEU A 52 -12.77 13.96 -24.73
C LEU A 52 -11.94 15.17 -24.29
N ALA A 53 -10.75 14.95 -23.70
CA ALA A 53 -9.82 16.03 -23.36
C ALA A 53 -9.33 16.77 -24.61
N ALA A 54 -9.01 16.05 -25.69
CA ALA A 54 -8.55 16.67 -26.94
C ALA A 54 -9.63 17.51 -27.64
N VAL A 55 -10.89 17.05 -27.64
CA VAL A 55 -12.02 17.78 -28.26
C VAL A 55 -12.43 18.99 -27.44
N ASN A 56 -12.32 18.93 -26.11
CA ASN A 56 -12.65 20.03 -25.21
C ASN A 56 -11.43 20.86 -24.83
N LYS A 57 -10.38 20.87 -25.67
CA LYS A 57 -9.15 21.59 -25.38
C LYS A 57 -9.41 23.08 -25.13
N ASP A 58 -10.25 23.70 -25.94
CA ASP A 58 -10.62 25.12 -25.78
C ASP A 58 -11.34 25.38 -24.44
N THR A 59 -12.19 24.44 -23.99
CA THR A 59 -12.85 24.50 -22.68
C THR A 59 -11.87 24.31 -21.54
N LEU A 60 -10.88 23.41 -21.70
CA LEU A 60 -9.82 23.16 -20.73
C LEU A 60 -8.86 24.35 -20.65
N ASP A 61 -8.57 25.02 -21.76
CA ASP A 61 -7.74 26.22 -21.82
C ASP A 61 -8.49 27.43 -21.25
N GLY A 62 -9.83 27.42 -21.29
CA GLY A 62 -10.69 28.40 -20.61
C GLY A 62 -10.75 28.26 -19.08
N ILE A 63 -10.24 27.16 -18.51
CA ILE A 63 -10.10 27.00 -17.06
C ILE A 63 -8.93 27.86 -16.59
N ASN A 64 -9.17 28.67 -15.56
CA ASN A 64 -8.11 29.46 -14.92
C ASN A 64 -7.21 28.55 -14.07
N TRP A 65 -6.33 27.81 -14.74
CA TRP A 65 -5.36 26.91 -14.12
C TRP A 65 -4.44 27.64 -13.16
N ASP A 66 -4.09 28.90 -13.44
CA ASP A 66 -3.25 29.72 -12.55
C ASP A 66 -3.92 29.94 -11.20
N ASN A 67 -5.23 30.20 -11.18
CA ASN A 67 -5.98 30.34 -9.94
C ASN A 67 -6.08 29.01 -9.18
N ILE A 68 -6.21 27.88 -9.89
CA ILE A 68 -6.21 26.55 -9.27
C ILE A 68 -4.86 26.28 -8.61
N TRP A 69 -3.75 26.48 -9.34
CA TRP A 69 -2.40 26.27 -8.82
C TRP A 69 -2.11 27.19 -7.64
N ARG A 70 -2.57 28.44 -7.66
CA ARG A 70 -2.45 29.35 -6.52
C ARG A 70 -3.17 28.83 -5.28
N ILE A 71 -4.42 28.39 -5.43
CA ILE A 71 -5.18 27.80 -4.32
C ILE A 71 -4.45 26.56 -3.78
N VAL A 72 -3.98 25.68 -4.67
CA VAL A 72 -3.24 24.47 -4.28
C VAL A 72 -1.95 24.84 -3.54
N ALA A 73 -1.17 25.79 -4.05
CA ALA A 73 0.09 26.24 -3.45
C ALA A 73 -0.09 26.81 -2.04
N ASP A 74 -1.15 27.61 -1.82
CA ASP A 74 -1.39 28.24 -0.52
C ASP A 74 -2.07 27.31 0.49
N THR A 75 -2.97 26.42 0.04
CA THR A 75 -3.82 25.64 0.95
C THR A 75 -3.33 24.23 1.20
N LEU A 76 -2.79 23.54 0.17
CA LEU A 76 -2.47 22.13 0.25
C LEU A 76 -1.36 21.80 1.26
N PRO A 77 -0.26 22.60 1.38
CA PRO A 77 0.76 22.35 2.40
C PRO A 77 0.21 22.41 3.82
N ILE A 78 -0.67 23.39 4.08
CA ILE A 78 -1.30 23.59 5.40
C ILE A 78 -2.28 22.46 5.69
N ALA A 79 -3.14 22.13 4.72
CA ALA A 79 -4.11 21.05 4.84
C ALA A 79 -3.43 19.70 5.10
N TYR A 80 -2.35 19.40 4.37
CA TYR A 80 -1.54 18.21 4.60
C TYR A 80 -0.88 18.23 5.98
N GLY A 81 -0.29 19.35 6.39
CA GLY A 81 0.31 19.50 7.72
C GLY A 81 -0.68 19.25 8.85
N VAL A 82 -1.88 19.83 8.77
CA VAL A 82 -2.94 19.61 9.77
C VAL A 82 -3.41 18.15 9.78
N LEU A 83 -3.64 17.55 8.61
CA LEU A 83 -4.03 16.15 8.49
C LEU A 83 -2.96 15.22 9.08
N MET A 84 -1.70 15.47 8.74
CA MET A 84 -0.56 14.72 9.25
C MET A 84 -0.47 14.79 10.76
N LEU A 85 -0.56 15.99 11.34
CA LEU A 85 -0.55 16.16 12.79
C LEU A 85 -1.71 15.43 13.47
N ALA A 86 -2.91 15.52 12.91
CA ALA A 86 -4.08 14.81 13.44
C ALA A 86 -3.89 13.29 13.44
N VAL A 87 -3.39 12.72 12.35
CA VAL A 87 -3.11 11.27 12.24
C VAL A 87 -2.05 10.85 13.26
N PHE A 88 -0.94 11.58 13.37
CA PHE A 88 0.11 11.22 14.33
C PHE A 88 -0.34 11.35 15.78
N VAL A 89 -1.15 12.37 16.12
CA VAL A 89 -1.77 12.47 17.46
C VAL A 89 -2.61 11.23 17.75
N VAL A 90 -3.45 10.80 16.80
CA VAL A 90 -4.26 9.58 16.95
C VAL A 90 -3.35 8.36 17.13
N SER A 91 -2.28 8.22 16.35
CA SER A 91 -1.33 7.12 16.46
C SER A 91 -0.60 7.08 17.81
N PHE A 92 -0.19 8.23 18.35
CA PHE A 92 0.41 8.30 19.69
C PHE A 92 -0.59 7.97 20.80
N VAL A 93 -1.85 8.38 20.67
CA VAL A 93 -2.92 8.00 21.60
C VAL A 93 -3.18 6.49 21.55
N MET A 94 -3.20 5.90 20.35
CA MET A 94 -3.33 4.44 20.18
C MET A 94 -2.15 3.70 20.80
N TYR A 95 -0.92 4.14 20.55
CA TYR A 95 0.28 3.60 21.19
C TYR A 95 0.18 3.66 22.72
N GLY A 96 -0.23 4.80 23.28
CA GLY A 96 -0.39 4.95 24.73
C GLY A 96 -1.43 3.99 25.32
N LYS A 97 -2.51 3.71 24.58
CA LYS A 97 -3.51 2.70 24.97
C LYS A 97 -2.93 1.29 24.93
N ILE A 98 -2.24 0.93 23.85
CA ILE A 98 -1.57 -0.38 23.69
C ILE A 98 -0.61 -0.63 24.85
N LYS A 99 0.28 0.33 25.13
CA LYS A 99 1.25 0.23 26.22
C LYS A 99 0.59 0.00 27.58
N ARG A 100 -0.52 0.68 27.86
CA ARG A 100 -1.28 0.49 29.11
C ARG A 100 -1.90 -0.89 29.21
N THR A 101 -2.50 -1.39 28.12
CA THR A 101 -3.09 -2.73 28.08
C THR A 101 -2.02 -3.80 28.30
N ILE A 102 -0.86 -3.69 27.63
CA ILE A 102 0.25 -4.63 27.80
C ILE A 102 0.77 -4.61 29.24
N SER A 103 0.94 -3.43 29.85
CA SER A 103 1.46 -3.32 31.21
C SER A 103 0.50 -3.86 32.28
N GLY A 104 -0.80 -3.92 31.98
CA GLY A 104 -1.84 -4.45 32.88
C GLY A 104 -2.23 -5.89 32.60
N TRP A 105 -1.60 -6.54 31.62
CA TRP A 105 -1.88 -7.93 31.26
C TRP A 105 -1.15 -8.88 32.22
N ASP A 106 -1.87 -9.88 32.72
CA ASP A 106 -1.42 -10.84 33.73
C ASP A 106 -0.72 -12.08 33.15
N GLY A 107 -0.70 -12.22 31.82
CA GLY A 107 -0.04 -13.32 31.12
C GLY A 107 -0.94 -14.52 30.79
N GLU A 108 -2.18 -14.55 31.29
CA GLU A 108 -3.03 -15.75 31.18
C GLU A 108 -4.11 -15.64 30.11
N ASN A 109 -4.57 -14.42 29.78
CA ASN A 109 -5.69 -14.22 28.86
C ASN A 109 -5.23 -14.04 27.40
N GLU A 110 -5.38 -15.07 26.57
CA GLU A 110 -5.04 -15.05 25.14
C GLU A 110 -5.92 -14.11 24.31
N ASP A 111 -7.20 -13.92 24.66
CA ASP A 111 -8.11 -13.01 23.93
C ASP A 111 -7.63 -11.55 24.00
N VAL A 112 -6.98 -11.19 25.12
CA VAL A 112 -6.37 -9.86 25.30
C VAL A 112 -5.18 -9.68 24.36
N ILE A 113 -4.39 -10.72 24.09
CA ILE A 113 -3.27 -10.66 23.15
C ILE A 113 -3.80 -10.40 21.74
N VAL A 114 -4.85 -11.10 21.31
CA VAL A 114 -5.45 -10.93 19.97
C VAL A 114 -5.95 -9.49 19.77
N ASP A 115 -6.62 -8.91 20.76
CA ASP A 115 -7.05 -7.50 20.72
C ASP A 115 -5.85 -6.54 20.68
N ILE A 116 -4.78 -6.81 21.44
CA ILE A 116 -3.57 -5.99 21.41
C ILE A 116 -2.88 -6.07 20.04
N GLU A 117 -2.74 -7.25 19.44
CA GLU A 117 -2.12 -7.41 18.11
C GLU A 117 -2.91 -6.70 17.01
N SER A 118 -4.25 -6.74 17.07
CA SER A 118 -5.12 -5.99 16.15
C SER A 118 -4.94 -4.47 16.31
N ARG A 119 -4.80 -3.99 17.56
CA ARG A 119 -4.55 -2.58 17.85
C ARG A 119 -3.16 -2.13 17.40
N ILE A 120 -2.13 -2.95 17.61
CA ILE A 120 -0.76 -2.75 17.09
C ILE A 120 -0.79 -2.59 15.58
N THR A 121 -1.45 -3.53 14.89
CA THR A 121 -1.63 -3.49 13.44
C THR A 121 -2.29 -2.20 12.97
N THR A 122 -3.37 -1.78 13.64
CA THR A 122 -4.09 -0.55 13.31
C THR A 122 -3.24 0.70 13.60
N ALA A 123 -2.44 0.67 14.66
CA ALA A 123 -1.55 1.77 15.05
C ALA A 123 -0.38 1.97 14.08
N SER A 124 0.12 0.89 13.45
CA SER A 124 1.13 0.92 12.38
C SER A 124 0.56 1.35 11.02
N TYR A 125 -0.68 0.96 10.73
CA TYR A 125 -1.33 1.24 9.46
C TYR A 125 -1.51 2.75 9.16
N LEU A 126 -2.08 3.51 10.10
CA LEU A 126 -2.43 4.92 9.87
C LEU A 126 -1.22 5.84 9.58
N PRO A 127 -0.12 5.79 10.37
CA PRO A 127 1.12 6.51 10.09
C PRO A 127 1.71 6.21 8.70
N CYS A 128 1.60 4.98 8.24
CA CYS A 128 2.15 4.60 6.95
C CYS A 128 1.32 5.19 5.80
N VAL A 129 -0.02 5.11 5.90
CA VAL A 129 -0.92 5.70 4.89
C VAL A 129 -0.67 7.20 4.73
N ILE A 130 -0.51 7.94 5.83
CA ILE A 130 -0.29 9.39 5.76
C ILE A 130 1.06 9.75 5.12
N VAL A 131 2.08 8.90 5.27
CA VAL A 131 3.36 9.02 4.56
C VAL A 131 3.19 8.74 3.07
N PHE A 132 2.45 7.69 2.69
CA PHE A 132 2.16 7.40 1.27
C PHE A 132 1.35 8.51 0.61
N VAL A 133 0.39 9.12 1.32
CA VAL A 133 -0.30 10.33 0.87
C VAL A 133 0.68 11.48 0.73
N GLY A 134 1.62 11.63 1.68
CA GLY A 134 2.72 12.59 1.62
C GLY A 134 3.55 12.51 0.34
N LEU A 135 3.87 11.30 -0.13
CA LEU A 135 4.59 11.06 -1.39
C LEU A 135 3.86 11.64 -2.61
N VAL A 136 2.54 11.83 -2.55
CA VAL A 136 1.76 12.48 -3.61
C VAL A 136 1.61 13.97 -3.37
N LEU A 137 1.31 14.36 -2.13
CA LEU A 137 0.94 15.74 -1.84
C LEU A 137 2.14 16.68 -1.85
N PHE A 138 3.31 16.27 -1.34
CA PHE A 138 4.46 17.17 -1.30
C PHE A 138 4.94 17.56 -2.71
N PRO A 139 5.06 16.64 -3.71
CA PRO A 139 5.45 17.04 -5.07
C PRO A 139 4.39 17.89 -5.75
N VAL A 140 3.10 17.65 -5.48
CA VAL A 140 2.00 18.50 -5.95
C VAL A 140 2.11 19.91 -5.38
N CYS A 141 2.47 20.05 -4.10
CA CYS A 141 2.73 21.36 -3.51
C CYS A 141 3.89 22.06 -4.21
N ILE A 142 5.03 21.37 -4.39
CA ILE A 142 6.21 21.94 -5.06
C ILE A 142 5.85 22.39 -6.49
N TYR A 143 5.16 21.55 -7.25
CA TYR A 143 4.73 21.87 -8.61
C TYR A 143 3.77 23.07 -8.65
N ALA A 144 2.82 23.14 -7.72
CA ALA A 144 1.88 24.25 -7.62
C ALA A 144 2.58 25.56 -7.27
N VAL A 145 3.55 25.51 -6.36
CA VAL A 145 4.34 26.66 -5.91
C VAL A 145 5.21 27.18 -7.05
N ASP A 146 5.93 26.30 -7.76
CA ASP A 146 6.78 26.66 -8.90
C ASP A 146 6.00 27.36 -10.03
N ARG A 147 4.75 26.92 -10.26
CA ARG A 147 3.82 27.55 -11.21
C ARG A 147 3.29 28.91 -10.78
N THR A 148 3.24 29.19 -9.48
CA THR A 148 2.53 30.35 -8.93
C THR A 148 3.47 31.46 -8.48
N TYR A 149 4.59 31.11 -7.86
CA TYR A 149 5.46 32.03 -7.13
C TYR A 149 6.90 31.91 -7.61
N SER A 150 7.48 33.02 -8.05
CA SER A 150 8.90 33.14 -8.41
C SER A 150 9.70 33.99 -7.41
N ASP A 151 9.07 34.41 -6.32
CA ASP A 151 9.63 35.25 -5.27
C ASP A 151 9.99 34.42 -4.02
N GLY A 152 10.48 35.10 -2.97
CA GLY A 152 10.89 34.44 -1.73
C GLY A 152 9.76 33.67 -1.01
N ARG A 153 8.49 34.00 -1.29
CA ARG A 153 7.34 33.24 -0.77
C ARG A 153 7.28 31.85 -1.37
N GLY A 154 7.57 31.70 -2.66
CA GLY A 154 7.63 30.41 -3.32
C GLY A 154 8.68 29.49 -2.68
N THR A 155 9.89 30.00 -2.46
CA THR A 155 10.94 29.24 -1.78
C THR A 155 10.51 28.79 -0.37
N PHE A 156 9.87 29.66 0.40
CA PHE A 156 9.37 29.32 1.73
C PHE A 156 8.32 28.20 1.71
N LEU A 157 7.33 28.28 0.80
CA LEU A 157 6.27 27.27 0.70
C LEU A 157 6.80 25.91 0.23
N THR A 158 7.74 25.90 -0.71
CA THR A 158 8.43 24.68 -1.16
C THR A 158 9.15 24.02 0.01
N VAL A 159 9.99 24.77 0.74
CA VAL A 159 10.71 24.25 1.91
C VAL A 159 9.73 23.78 3.00
N LEU A 160 8.65 24.51 3.24
CA LEU A 160 7.61 24.10 4.20
C LEU A 160 7.01 22.74 3.81
N SER A 161 6.64 22.55 2.54
CA SER A 161 6.05 21.29 2.06
C SER A 161 6.99 20.10 2.21
N GLU A 162 8.28 20.30 1.93
CA GLU A 162 9.32 19.29 2.10
C GLU A 162 9.55 18.97 3.59
N LEU A 163 9.66 19.99 4.44
CA LEU A 163 9.83 19.80 5.89
C LEU A 163 8.65 19.06 6.51
N VAL A 164 7.40 19.39 6.14
CA VAL A 164 6.21 18.68 6.62
C VAL A 164 6.29 17.19 6.24
N PHE A 165 6.69 16.89 5.01
CA PHE A 165 6.88 15.51 4.58
C PHE A 165 8.01 14.79 5.34
N LEU A 166 9.18 15.43 5.51
CA LEU A 166 10.30 14.84 6.26
C LEU A 166 9.97 14.61 7.73
N ILE A 167 9.25 15.54 8.37
CA ILE A 167 8.76 15.36 9.75
C ILE A 167 7.78 14.18 9.80
N SER A 168 6.91 14.00 8.80
CA SER A 168 6.00 12.86 8.72
C SER A 168 6.74 11.52 8.65
N MET A 169 7.81 11.45 7.86
CA MET A 169 8.68 10.27 7.78
C MET A 169 9.39 9.99 9.10
N ALA A 170 9.90 11.03 9.76
CA ALA A 170 10.55 10.88 11.06
C ALA A 170 9.57 10.40 12.15
N LEU A 171 8.38 11.00 12.22
CA LEU A 171 7.32 10.57 13.15
C LEU A 171 6.86 9.15 12.86
N TYR A 172 6.73 8.77 11.58
CA TYR A 172 6.43 7.38 11.18
C TYR A 172 7.47 6.42 11.73
N CYS A 173 8.76 6.68 11.53
CA CYS A 173 9.83 5.85 12.08
C CYS A 173 9.78 5.74 13.61
N VAL A 174 9.44 6.84 14.30
CA VAL A 174 9.27 6.84 15.76
C VAL A 174 8.10 5.96 16.18
N VAL A 175 6.92 6.14 15.58
CA VAL A 175 5.73 5.34 15.91
C VAL A 175 5.95 3.87 15.59
N GLU A 176 6.49 3.54 14.41
CA GLU A 176 6.81 2.16 14.04
C GLU A 176 7.78 1.52 15.03
N LYS A 177 8.85 2.23 15.40
CA LYS A 177 9.78 1.72 16.41
C LYS A 177 9.06 1.44 17.74
N LEU A 178 8.24 2.38 18.21
CA LEU A 178 7.50 2.23 19.46
C LEU A 178 6.53 1.05 19.43
N VAL A 179 5.79 0.88 18.33
CA VAL A 179 4.82 -0.22 18.15
C VAL A 179 5.54 -1.57 18.07
N ILE A 180 6.63 -1.65 17.29
CA ILE A 180 7.45 -2.86 17.17
C ILE A 180 8.09 -3.25 18.51
N ASP A 181 8.58 -2.26 19.28
CA ASP A 181 9.19 -2.52 20.58
C ASP A 181 8.16 -3.08 21.59
N GLU A 182 6.88 -2.71 21.50
CA GLU A 182 5.81 -3.33 22.29
C GLU A 182 5.43 -4.72 21.76
N GLU A 183 5.38 -4.92 20.44
CA GLU A 183 5.14 -6.25 19.84
C GLU A 183 6.21 -7.27 20.28
N LYS A 184 7.48 -6.84 20.36
CA LYS A 184 8.60 -7.67 20.84
C LYS A 184 8.48 -8.06 22.31
N LYS A 185 7.82 -7.24 23.15
CA LYS A 185 7.57 -7.59 24.56
C LYS A 185 6.50 -8.66 24.69
N LEU A 186 5.47 -8.59 23.85
CA LEU A 186 4.39 -9.57 23.81
C LEU A 186 4.86 -10.91 23.26
N ASN A 187 5.67 -10.86 22.21
CA ASN A 187 6.12 -12.01 21.45
C ASN A 187 7.66 -12.06 21.43
N PRO A 188 8.32 -12.38 22.56
CA PRO A 188 9.78 -12.42 22.65
C PRO A 188 10.39 -13.46 21.70
N GLU A 189 9.66 -14.50 21.29
CA GLU A 189 10.05 -15.49 20.28
C GLU A 189 10.14 -14.90 18.85
N LYS A 190 9.52 -13.73 18.60
CA LYS A 190 9.72 -12.97 17.36
C LYS A 190 11.07 -12.20 17.36
N SER A 191 11.94 -12.38 18.37
CA SER A 191 13.28 -11.74 18.48
C SER A 191 14.35 -12.30 17.51
N GLY A 192 13.95 -12.76 16.34
CA GLY A 192 14.87 -13.05 15.24
C GLY A 192 15.34 -11.75 14.58
N ASN A 193 16.59 -11.73 14.13
CA ASN A 193 17.11 -10.70 13.22
C ASN A 193 16.08 -10.45 12.08
N ILE A 194 15.97 -9.22 11.56
CA ILE A 194 14.99 -8.81 10.53
C ILE A 194 15.07 -9.72 9.26
N PHE A 195 16.16 -10.48 9.14
CA PHE A 195 16.46 -11.45 8.09
C PHE A 195 16.49 -12.93 8.53
N ASP A 196 16.15 -13.28 9.77
CA ASP A 196 16.22 -14.66 10.22
C ASP A 196 14.94 -15.44 9.89
N MET A 197 14.91 -16.02 8.69
CA MET A 197 13.86 -16.94 8.24
C MET A 197 14.06 -18.37 8.77
N HIS A 198 14.93 -18.62 9.75
CA HIS A 198 15.32 -19.98 10.11
C HIS A 198 14.51 -20.66 11.20
N PHE A 199 13.57 -20.00 11.87
CA PHE A 199 12.78 -20.66 12.92
C PHE A 199 11.56 -21.47 12.43
N ARG A 200 11.48 -21.78 11.13
CA ARG A 200 10.33 -22.50 10.55
C ARG A 200 10.74 -23.62 9.59
N ARG A 201 11.95 -24.14 9.74
CA ARG A 201 12.53 -25.14 8.82
C ARG A 201 12.25 -26.59 9.22
N ASP A 202 11.75 -26.85 10.43
CA ASP A 202 11.50 -28.22 10.92
C ASP A 202 10.02 -28.61 11.03
N TRP A 203 9.12 -27.86 10.38
CA TRP A 203 7.69 -28.21 10.28
C TRP A 203 7.24 -28.46 8.83
N GLU A 204 8.16 -28.91 7.97
CA GLU A 204 7.93 -29.05 6.51
C GLU A 204 7.33 -30.40 6.07
N ASN A 205 6.92 -31.28 6.99
CA ASN A 205 6.54 -32.66 6.63
C ASN A 205 5.11 -33.07 6.96
N THR A 206 4.14 -32.17 6.79
CA THR A 206 2.73 -32.59 6.67
C THR A 206 1.98 -31.65 5.73
N SER A 207 1.48 -32.20 4.62
CA SER A 207 0.86 -31.44 3.54
C SER A 207 -0.51 -30.90 3.94
N ASP A 208 -0.52 -29.61 4.27
CA ASP A 208 -1.52 -28.57 3.97
C ASP A 208 -0.97 -27.22 4.47
N GLU A 209 -0.21 -27.23 5.58
CA GLU A 209 0.43 -26.04 6.15
C GLU A 209 1.63 -25.53 5.33
N ALA A 210 2.40 -26.43 4.72
CA ALA A 210 3.56 -26.05 3.89
C ALA A 210 3.14 -25.27 2.62
N GLU A 211 2.02 -25.63 2.00
CA GLU A 211 1.49 -24.93 0.83
C GLU A 211 1.00 -23.52 1.21
N LEU A 212 0.30 -23.39 2.34
CA LEU A 212 -0.15 -22.09 2.87
C LEU A 212 1.03 -21.17 3.22
N ILE A 213 2.09 -21.72 3.83
CA ILE A 213 3.31 -20.96 4.13
C ILE A 213 3.99 -20.48 2.83
N MET A 214 4.06 -21.33 1.80
CA MET A 214 4.63 -20.97 0.50
C MET A 214 3.82 -19.85 -0.18
N ILE A 215 2.49 -19.93 -0.16
CA ILE A 215 1.60 -18.89 -0.69
C ILE A 215 1.83 -17.58 0.09
N ALA A 216 1.80 -17.59 1.42
CA ALA A 216 2.00 -16.40 2.24
C ALA A 216 3.37 -15.73 1.99
N LYS A 217 4.45 -16.52 1.90
CA LYS A 217 5.81 -16.03 1.64
C LYS A 217 5.94 -15.43 0.24
N SER A 218 5.37 -16.09 -0.77
CA SER A 218 5.38 -15.60 -2.15
C SER A 218 4.57 -14.31 -2.31
N SER A 219 3.38 -14.22 -1.70
CA SER A 219 2.57 -12.99 -1.66
C SER A 219 3.29 -11.84 -0.97
N LYS A 220 3.92 -12.07 0.20
CA LYS A 220 4.72 -11.05 0.91
C LYS A 220 5.89 -10.56 0.06
N LYS A 221 6.61 -11.47 -0.60
CA LYS A 221 7.74 -11.12 -1.48
C LYS A 221 7.27 -10.34 -2.71
N GLY A 222 6.16 -10.73 -3.32
CA GLY A 222 5.54 -10.03 -4.45
C GLY A 222 5.13 -8.61 -4.07
N PHE A 223 4.39 -8.45 -2.97
CA PHE A 223 4.00 -7.15 -2.43
C PHE A 223 5.22 -6.25 -2.17
N MET A 224 6.24 -6.75 -1.47
CA MET A 224 7.45 -5.98 -1.17
C MET A 224 8.23 -5.59 -2.44
N THR A 225 8.22 -6.46 -3.46
CA THR A 225 8.83 -6.16 -4.76
C THR A 225 8.04 -5.07 -5.49
N GLY A 226 6.70 -5.12 -5.44
CA GLY A 226 5.82 -4.07 -5.96
C GLY A 226 6.06 -2.72 -5.28
N ILE A 227 6.19 -2.70 -3.95
CA ILE A 227 6.49 -1.46 -3.21
C ILE A 227 7.82 -0.87 -3.65
N LYS A 228 8.87 -1.70 -3.74
CA LYS A 228 10.20 -1.26 -4.21
C LYS A 228 10.16 -0.72 -5.64
N ALA A 229 9.51 -1.43 -6.55
CA ALA A 229 9.36 -0.99 -7.93
C ALA A 229 8.59 0.34 -8.01
N GLY A 230 7.52 0.49 -7.22
CA GLY A 230 6.75 1.72 -7.14
C GLY A 230 7.58 2.89 -6.61
N PHE A 231 8.43 2.69 -5.60
CA PHE A 231 9.36 3.72 -5.13
C PHE A 231 10.40 4.11 -6.18
N VAL A 232 10.97 3.15 -6.90
CA VAL A 232 11.89 3.44 -8.01
C VAL A 232 11.19 4.28 -9.08
N MET A 233 9.98 3.88 -9.49
CA MET A 233 9.18 4.63 -10.47
C MET A 233 8.83 6.02 -9.96
N TRP A 234 8.50 6.15 -8.67
CA TRP A 234 8.16 7.43 -8.06
C TRP A 234 9.37 8.38 -8.04
N ILE A 235 10.58 7.88 -7.73
CA ILE A 235 11.80 8.69 -7.78
C ILE A 235 12.06 9.15 -9.22
N LEU A 236 11.92 8.25 -10.20
CA LEU A 236 12.11 8.59 -11.61
C LEU A 236 11.11 9.66 -12.08
N THR A 237 9.84 9.56 -11.72
CA THR A 237 8.82 10.55 -12.10
C THR A 237 8.97 11.87 -11.34
N PHE A 238 9.43 11.82 -10.09
CA PHE A 238 9.76 13.02 -9.33
C PHE A 238 10.94 13.77 -9.96
N MET A 239 12.02 13.07 -10.32
CA MET A 239 13.15 13.67 -11.03
C MET A 239 12.78 14.18 -12.42
N SER A 240 11.92 13.44 -13.16
CA SER A 240 11.49 13.85 -14.50
C SER A 240 10.67 15.12 -14.49
N MET A 241 9.95 15.41 -13.40
CA MET A 241 9.20 16.65 -13.24
C MET A 241 10.12 17.87 -13.35
N PHE A 242 11.31 17.82 -12.75
CA PHE A 242 12.28 18.92 -12.83
C PHE A 242 13.15 18.85 -14.09
N ALA A 243 13.56 17.65 -14.51
CA ALA A 243 14.51 17.49 -15.60
C ALA A 243 13.88 17.68 -16.99
N PHE A 244 12.60 17.32 -17.15
CA PHE A 244 11.93 17.26 -18.45
C PHE A 244 10.56 17.94 -18.49
N ASP A 245 10.17 18.65 -17.42
CA ASP A 245 8.87 19.31 -17.28
C ASP A 245 7.67 18.38 -17.60
N THR A 246 7.75 17.12 -17.11
CA THR A 246 6.69 16.12 -17.33
C THR A 246 5.37 16.47 -16.62
N GLY A 247 5.37 17.51 -15.79
CA GLY A 247 4.30 17.82 -14.86
C GLY A 247 4.19 16.80 -13.72
N VAL A 248 3.19 17.01 -12.86
CA VAL A 248 3.00 16.23 -11.63
C VAL A 248 2.16 14.95 -11.81
N MET A 249 1.43 14.82 -12.92
CA MET A 249 0.50 13.70 -13.14
C MET A 249 1.15 12.31 -13.06
N PRO A 250 2.38 12.07 -13.58
CA PRO A 250 3.04 10.77 -13.43
C PRO A 250 3.32 10.40 -11.97
N ILE A 251 3.63 11.39 -11.12
CA ILE A 251 3.89 11.20 -9.68
C ILE A 251 2.58 10.81 -8.98
N VAL A 252 1.48 11.53 -9.28
CA VAL A 252 0.15 11.23 -8.75
C VAL A 252 -0.27 9.81 -9.12
N ALA A 253 -0.08 9.41 -10.37
CA ALA A 253 -0.42 8.06 -10.84
C ALA A 253 0.34 6.96 -10.07
N VAL A 254 1.67 7.10 -9.94
CA VAL A 254 2.49 6.11 -9.21
C VAL A 254 2.13 6.08 -7.73
N GLY A 255 1.95 7.25 -7.10
CA GLY A 255 1.59 7.33 -5.69
C GLY A 255 0.21 6.76 -5.39
N LEU A 256 -0.78 6.95 -6.27
CA LEU A 256 -2.10 6.30 -6.14
C LEU A 256 -1.99 4.78 -6.17
N VAL A 257 -1.17 4.22 -7.07
CA VAL A 257 -0.92 2.76 -7.11
C VAL A 257 -0.29 2.28 -5.80
N LEU A 258 0.69 3.01 -5.27
CA LEU A 258 1.31 2.68 -3.98
C LEU A 258 0.31 2.71 -2.82
N ILE A 259 -0.52 3.77 -2.73
CA ILE A 259 -1.57 3.90 -1.71
C ILE A 259 -2.58 2.76 -1.83
N VAL A 260 -3.11 2.50 -3.03
CA VAL A 260 -4.11 1.44 -3.25
C VAL A 260 -3.54 0.09 -2.87
N MET A 261 -2.31 -0.22 -3.29
CA MET A 261 -1.68 -1.50 -2.99
C MET A 261 -1.47 -1.67 -1.47
N TYR A 262 -1.01 -0.62 -0.78
CA TYR A 262 -0.81 -0.65 0.67
C TYR A 262 -2.13 -0.78 1.44
N VAL A 263 -3.13 0.05 1.11
CA VAL A 263 -4.46 0.02 1.75
C VAL A 263 -5.17 -1.31 1.52
N ALA A 264 -5.09 -1.87 0.31
CA ALA A 264 -5.66 -3.19 0.01
C ALA A 264 -4.99 -4.29 0.84
N TYR A 265 -3.66 -4.28 0.92
CA TYR A 265 -2.91 -5.22 1.76
C TYR A 265 -3.31 -5.11 3.24
N CYS A 266 -3.34 -3.91 3.80
CA CYS A 266 -3.69 -3.69 5.20
C CYS A 266 -5.14 -4.04 5.51
N ARG A 267 -6.08 -3.72 4.60
CA ARG A 267 -7.49 -4.07 4.78
C ARG A 267 -7.70 -5.58 4.81
N GLU A 268 -7.07 -6.32 3.91
CA GLU A 268 -7.16 -7.78 3.92
C GLU A 268 -6.44 -8.37 5.15
N PHE A 269 -5.30 -7.80 5.56
CA PHE A 269 -4.59 -8.23 6.76
C PHE A 269 -5.46 -8.07 8.04
N VAL A 270 -6.08 -6.90 8.24
CA VAL A 270 -6.99 -6.66 9.37
C VAL A 270 -8.23 -7.55 9.30
N ARG A 271 -8.72 -7.87 8.09
CA ARG A 271 -9.85 -8.79 7.90
C ARG A 271 -9.50 -10.22 8.30
N LEU A 272 -8.29 -10.67 8.00
CA LEU A 272 -7.81 -12.02 8.31
C LEU A 272 -7.41 -12.18 9.78
N GLN A 273 -7.20 -11.08 10.52
CA GLN A 273 -6.94 -11.10 11.96
C GLN A 273 -8.21 -11.23 12.83
N LYS A 274 -9.41 -11.08 12.24
CA LYS A 274 -10.71 -11.25 12.93
C LYS A 274 -11.26 -12.65 12.70
#